data_AF-A0A412X2F7-F1
#
_entry.id   AF-A0A412X2F7-F1
#
_cell.length_a   1.000
_cell.length_b   1.000
_cell.length_c   1.000
_cell.angle_alpha   90.00
_cell.angle_beta   90.00
_cell.angle_gamma   90.00
#
_symmetry.space_group_name_H-M   'P 1'
#
loop_
_entity.id
_entity.type
_entity.pdbx_description
1 polymer ?
#
loop_
_entity_poly.entity_id
_entity_poly.type
_entity_poly.pdbx_seq_one_letter_code
_entity_poly.pdbx_strand_id
1 'polypeptide(L)'
;MSIKVSVICFKSKVLSNGEHPLMLRITESKKRVMKSLGISVNPKHWDFNKEEPKPKCPNYELIQNIILKVKSEYQHKILEKLSRNEEFTASSLINEQKEKIKAKTVEEFYVSLIEALKQKGKIGNSYAYLNSYNTLRNFNKGKKLNYTFSHIDVAFCRKFEDWMRSKGNKDTTLSYQFRTLRATFNKAIEAKIVARDKNPFTEYKLSHFNTKTVKRALSKEDILKIINANCTTQSELRQLAHNLFTFSYLCGGISFVDIANLTPKNIIDGRLIYQRQKTHGSINLMLSDKAQQIIDKYADYQKQATYLFPILHGKRHITPMQKNNRVHKVCHQINQELKVFAKELNIKAEVTTYVARHSFATILKKSGVNIGIISEALGHQDIKTTQIYLSRFDNEQVDEAMKNLL
;
A
#
# COMPACT_ATOMS: atom_id res chain seq x y z
N MET A 1 35.79 5.62 -26.00
CA MET A 1 35.13 6.93 -25.89
C MET A 1 36.14 7.91 -25.32
N SER A 2 36.59 8.93 -26.07
CA SER A 2 37.57 9.91 -25.56
C SER A 2 36.83 11.12 -25.01
N ILE A 3 36.90 11.31 -23.70
CA ILE A 3 36.25 12.43 -22.98
C ILE A 3 37.35 13.29 -22.38
N LYS A 4 37.34 14.58 -22.70
CA LYS A 4 38.31 15.55 -22.19
C LYS A 4 37.65 16.53 -21.22
N VAL A 5 38.18 16.59 -20.01
CA VAL A 5 37.80 17.56 -18.97
C VAL A 5 38.85 18.67 -18.92
N SER A 6 38.43 19.93 -19.08
CA SER A 6 39.31 21.10 -19.06
C SER A 6 38.63 22.26 -18.35
N VAL A 7 39.40 23.21 -17.82
CA VAL A 7 38.86 24.48 -17.30
C VAL A 7 39.41 25.59 -18.18
N ILE A 8 38.53 26.47 -18.66
CA ILE A 8 38.90 27.53 -19.60
C ILE A 8 38.46 28.89 -19.11
N CYS A 9 39.23 29.92 -19.48
CA CYS A 9 38.81 31.30 -19.39
C CYS A 9 37.89 31.64 -20.57
N PHE A 10 36.63 31.99 -20.28
CA PHE A 10 35.60 32.11 -21.31
C PHE A 10 35.61 33.51 -21.94
N LYS A 11 36.13 33.60 -23.18
CA LYS A 11 36.32 34.87 -23.88
C LYS A 11 35.02 35.58 -24.28
N SER A 12 33.95 34.82 -24.53
CA SER A 12 32.69 35.36 -25.06
C SER A 12 31.83 36.08 -24.02
N LYS A 13 32.23 36.12 -22.75
CA LYS A 13 31.52 36.83 -21.69
C LYS A 13 32.50 37.62 -20.83
N VAL A 14 32.25 38.92 -20.71
CA VAL A 14 32.98 39.84 -19.83
C VAL A 14 32.04 40.25 -18.70
N LEU A 15 32.52 40.18 -17.46
CA LEU A 15 31.77 40.62 -16.28
C LEU A 15 31.89 42.15 -16.11
N SER A 16 31.02 42.75 -15.29
CA SER A 16 31.02 44.20 -15.03
C SER A 16 32.33 44.72 -14.44
N ASN A 17 33.11 43.86 -13.80
CA ASN A 17 34.44 44.16 -13.26
C ASN A 17 35.59 43.97 -14.29
N GLY A 18 35.29 43.69 -15.56
CA GLY A 18 36.27 43.48 -16.62
C GLY A 18 36.95 42.09 -16.61
N GLU A 19 36.53 41.20 -15.72
CA GLU A 19 37.06 39.83 -15.66
C GLU A 19 36.25 38.86 -16.53
N HIS A 20 36.88 37.73 -16.84
CA HIS A 20 36.26 36.65 -17.61
C HIS A 20 35.98 35.45 -16.71
N PRO A 21 34.80 34.81 -16.80
CA PRO A 21 34.47 33.67 -15.97
C PRO A 21 35.28 32.44 -16.37
N LEU A 22 35.68 31.64 -15.37
CA LEU A 22 36.24 30.32 -15.59
C LEU A 22 35.12 29.29 -15.73
N MET A 23 35.20 28.50 -16.79
CA MET A 23 34.19 27.50 -17.15
C MET A 23 34.83 26.10 -17.17
N LEU A 24 34.18 25.14 -16.54
CA LEU A 24 34.43 23.73 -16.79
C LEU A 24 33.92 23.37 -18.18
N ARG A 25 34.77 22.80 -19.02
CA ARG A 25 34.45 22.32 -20.38
C ARG A 25 34.65 20.81 -20.42
N ILE A 26 33.57 20.09 -20.71
CA ILE A 26 33.58 18.65 -21.01
C ILE A 26 33.35 18.49 -22.51
N THR A 27 34.27 17.78 -23.17
CA THR A 27 34.20 17.49 -24.61
C THR A 27 34.05 15.99 -24.82
N GLU A 28 33.00 15.61 -25.54
CA GLU A 28 32.67 14.24 -25.91
C GLU A 28 32.33 14.21 -27.40
N SER A 29 33.05 13.42 -28.20
CA SER A 29 32.76 13.19 -29.63
C SER A 29 32.37 14.45 -30.41
N LYS A 30 33.17 15.53 -30.25
CA LYS A 30 33.01 16.87 -30.83
C LYS A 30 31.92 17.77 -30.22
N LYS A 31 31.03 17.27 -29.36
CA LYS A 31 30.07 18.09 -28.60
C LYS A 31 30.75 18.65 -27.35
N ARG A 32 30.49 19.94 -27.05
CA ARG A 32 31.08 20.66 -25.92
C ARG A 32 29.97 21.15 -25.00
N VAL A 33 30.07 20.82 -23.72
CA VAL A 33 29.16 21.34 -22.69
C VAL A 33 30.00 22.11 -21.68
N MET A 34 29.51 23.27 -21.26
CA MET A 34 30.21 24.16 -20.34
C MET A 34 29.39 24.45 -19.07
N LYS A 35 30.06 24.52 -17.93
CA LYS A 35 29.48 24.89 -16.63
C LYS A 35 30.34 25.96 -15.97
N SER A 36 29.72 27.05 -15.51
CA SER A 36 30.44 28.09 -14.77
C SER A 36 30.96 27.57 -13.44
N LEU A 37 32.19 27.92 -13.10
CA LEU A 37 32.79 27.63 -11.79
C LEU A 37 32.43 28.67 -10.73
N GLY A 38 31.76 29.76 -11.10
CA GLY A 38 31.41 30.85 -10.19
C GLY A 38 32.61 31.74 -9.80
N ILE A 39 33.76 31.56 -10.44
CA ILE A 39 34.96 32.38 -10.28
C ILE A 39 35.37 32.98 -11.63
N SER A 40 36.06 34.11 -11.59
CA SER A 40 36.54 34.84 -12.76
C SER A 40 38.01 35.22 -12.60
N VAL A 41 38.64 35.54 -13.73
CA VAL A 41 40.02 36.00 -13.77
C VAL A 41 40.16 37.10 -14.83
N ASN A 42 41.00 38.09 -14.55
CA ASN A 42 41.36 39.05 -15.58
C ASN A 42 42.19 38.35 -16.69
N PRO A 43 41.84 38.49 -17.99
CA PRO A 43 42.54 37.85 -19.10
C PRO A 43 44.06 38.06 -19.10
N LYS A 44 44.54 39.20 -18.59
CA LYS A 44 45.98 39.51 -18.50
C LYS A 44 46.74 38.49 -17.65
N HIS A 45 46.06 37.90 -16.65
CA HIS A 45 46.59 36.94 -15.70
C HIS A 45 46.31 35.47 -16.07
N TRP A 46 45.75 35.20 -17.26
CA TRP A 46 45.47 33.83 -17.73
C TRP A 46 46.35 33.47 -18.94
N ASP A 47 46.92 32.26 -18.95
CA ASP A 47 47.61 31.69 -20.10
C ASP A 47 46.61 30.90 -20.96
N PHE A 48 46.28 31.43 -22.14
CA PHE A 48 45.31 30.81 -23.05
C PHE A 48 45.86 29.60 -23.79
N ASN A 49 47.18 29.42 -23.89
CA ASN A 49 47.78 28.26 -24.52
C ASN A 49 47.79 27.07 -23.57
N LYS A 50 48.10 27.33 -22.28
CA LYS A 50 48.13 26.31 -21.24
C LYS A 50 46.78 26.07 -20.57
N GLU A 51 45.83 26.98 -20.73
CA GLU A 51 44.54 26.99 -20.01
C GLU A 51 44.72 27.00 -18.48
N GLU A 52 45.65 27.83 -18.00
CA GLU A 52 46.07 27.92 -16.60
C GLU A 52 46.29 29.39 -16.17
N PRO A 53 46.16 29.72 -14.87
CA PRO A 53 46.52 31.04 -14.38
C PRO A 53 48.04 31.26 -14.51
N LYS A 54 48.46 32.50 -14.85
CA LYS A 54 49.88 32.88 -14.87
C LYS A 54 50.42 32.97 -13.43
N PRO A 55 51.73 32.79 -13.20
CA PRO A 55 52.32 32.88 -11.85
C PRO A 55 52.05 34.21 -11.12
N LYS A 56 51.87 35.31 -11.86
CA LYS A 56 51.55 36.64 -11.32
C LYS A 56 50.04 36.91 -11.18
N CYS A 57 49.20 35.87 -11.15
CA CYS A 57 47.76 36.01 -11.00
C CYS A 57 47.38 36.32 -9.55
N PRO A 58 46.54 37.32 -9.27
CA PRO A 58 45.90 37.46 -7.97
C PRO A 58 45.16 36.17 -7.60
N ASN A 59 45.29 35.72 -6.34
CA ASN A 59 44.69 34.47 -5.85
C ASN A 59 45.11 33.21 -6.65
N TYR A 60 46.32 33.19 -7.23
CA TYR A 60 46.84 32.07 -8.03
C TYR A 60 46.62 30.71 -7.36
N GLU A 61 47.03 30.55 -6.10
CA GLU A 61 46.90 29.28 -5.37
C GLU A 61 45.43 28.85 -5.21
N LEU A 62 44.54 29.79 -4.90
CA LEU A 62 43.10 29.50 -4.74
C LEU A 62 42.48 29.06 -6.06
N ILE A 63 42.75 29.78 -7.16
CA ILE A 63 42.25 29.46 -8.49
C ILE A 63 42.78 28.10 -8.95
N GLN A 64 44.08 27.85 -8.76
CA GLN A 64 44.70 26.58 -9.11
C GLN A 64 44.09 25.41 -8.32
N ASN A 65 43.89 25.57 -7.02
CA ASN A 65 43.25 24.56 -6.18
C ASN A 65 41.81 24.26 -6.62
N ILE A 66 41.03 25.28 -6.98
CA ILE A 66 39.67 25.10 -7.50
C ILE A 66 39.70 24.33 -8.82
N ILE A 67 40.61 24.68 -9.74
CA ILE A 67 40.77 23.99 -11.02
C ILE A 67 41.12 22.52 -10.81
N LEU A 68 42.09 22.22 -9.95
CA LEU A 68 42.52 20.85 -9.65
C LEU A 68 41.39 20.04 -9.02
N LYS A 69 40.70 20.60 -8.02
CA LYS A 69 39.58 19.96 -7.34
C LYS A 69 38.45 19.60 -8.32
N VAL A 70 38.06 20.53 -9.18
CA VAL A 70 36.97 20.29 -10.15
C VAL A 70 37.39 19.29 -11.22
N LYS A 71 38.63 19.38 -11.75
CA LYS A 71 39.13 18.39 -12.72
C LYS A 71 39.10 16.98 -12.11
N SER A 72 39.59 16.82 -10.88
CA SER A 72 39.60 15.54 -10.16
C SER A 72 38.19 15.00 -9.90
N GLU A 73 37.25 15.84 -9.45
CA GLU A 73 35.86 15.43 -9.20
C GLU A 73 35.21 14.81 -10.46
N TYR A 74 35.32 15.48 -11.61
CA TYR A 74 34.67 15.02 -12.84
C TYR A 74 35.43 13.86 -13.49
N GLN A 75 36.75 13.79 -13.36
CA GLN A 75 37.52 12.61 -13.75
C GLN A 75 37.08 11.37 -12.96
N HIS A 76 36.90 11.51 -11.64
CA HIS A 76 36.42 10.42 -10.80
C HIS A 76 35.00 9.96 -11.19
N LYS A 77 34.07 10.89 -11.44
CA LYS A 77 32.71 10.56 -11.92
C LYS A 77 32.72 9.78 -13.23
N ILE A 78 33.58 10.16 -14.17
CA ILE A 78 33.72 9.47 -15.45
C ILE A 78 34.21 8.03 -15.22
N LEU A 79 35.24 7.85 -14.38
CA LEU A 79 35.78 6.52 -14.06
C LEU A 79 34.74 5.62 -13.37
N GLU A 80 33.95 6.14 -12.43
CA GLU A 80 32.90 5.39 -11.74
C GLU A 80 31.81 4.89 -12.72
N LYS A 81 31.38 5.73 -13.66
CA LYS A 81 30.38 5.34 -14.67
C LYS A 81 30.93 4.31 -15.65
N LEU A 82 32.17 4.48 -16.09
CA LEU A 82 32.86 3.50 -16.95
C LEU A 82 33.02 2.15 -16.23
N SER A 83 33.33 2.13 -14.93
CA SER A 83 33.48 0.87 -14.19
C SER A 83 32.14 0.13 -14.02
N ARG A 84 31.02 0.85 -14.07
CA ARG A 84 29.66 0.29 -13.93
C ARG A 84 28.99 -0.02 -15.26
N ASN A 85 29.66 0.18 -16.40
CA ASN A 85 29.07 0.11 -17.74
C ASN A 85 27.78 0.96 -17.88
N GLU A 86 27.72 2.10 -17.19
CA GLU A 86 26.62 3.05 -17.31
C GLU A 86 26.79 3.91 -18.56
N GLU A 87 25.75 4.08 -19.37
CA GLU A 87 25.75 5.08 -20.44
C GLU A 87 25.61 6.49 -19.87
N PHE A 88 26.42 7.43 -20.35
CA PHE A 88 26.35 8.84 -19.95
C PHE A 88 26.73 9.78 -21.09
N THR A 89 26.43 11.07 -20.93
CA THR A 89 26.78 12.14 -21.88
C THR A 89 27.49 13.28 -21.15
N ALA A 90 28.22 14.12 -21.88
CA ALA A 90 28.81 15.34 -21.33
C ALA A 90 27.77 16.25 -20.62
N SER A 91 26.54 16.30 -21.14
CA SER A 91 25.41 17.00 -20.53
C SER A 91 24.93 16.34 -19.24
N SER A 92 24.83 15.01 -19.19
CA SER A 92 24.38 14.33 -17.97
C SER A 92 25.40 14.51 -16.84
N LEU A 93 26.71 14.48 -17.12
CA LEU A 93 27.76 14.71 -16.12
C LEU A 93 27.69 16.10 -15.46
N ILE A 94 27.35 17.15 -16.22
CA ILE A 94 27.26 18.53 -15.72
C ILE A 94 25.97 18.77 -14.94
N ASN A 95 24.87 18.17 -15.41
CA ASN A 95 23.53 18.30 -14.84
C ASN A 95 23.26 17.31 -13.70
N GLU A 96 24.14 16.33 -13.48
CA GLU A 96 24.12 15.44 -12.32
C GLU A 96 24.41 16.24 -11.05
N GLN A 97 23.34 16.80 -10.48
CA GLN A 97 23.34 17.22 -9.10
C GLN A 97 23.53 15.94 -8.27
N LYS A 98 24.49 15.93 -7.33
CA LYS A 98 24.48 14.93 -6.25
C LYS A 98 23.06 14.93 -5.70
N GLU A 99 22.31 13.86 -5.94
CA GLU A 99 20.97 13.75 -5.40
C GLU A 99 21.13 13.85 -3.88
N LYS A 100 20.75 14.99 -3.31
CA LYS A 100 20.82 15.18 -1.86
C LYS A 100 19.79 14.23 -1.27
N ILE A 101 20.22 13.01 -0.94
CA ILE A 101 19.45 12.07 -0.14
C ILE A 101 19.07 12.83 1.13
N LYS A 102 17.78 13.14 1.28
CA LYS A 102 17.26 13.63 2.55
C LYS A 102 17.25 12.42 3.47
N ALA A 103 18.36 12.18 4.14
CA ALA A 103 18.51 11.06 5.06
C ALA A 103 17.45 11.22 6.15
N LYS A 104 16.36 10.47 6.01
CA LYS A 104 15.35 10.28 7.04
C LYS A 104 15.57 8.92 7.66
N THR A 105 15.41 8.85 8.96
CA THR A 105 15.30 7.58 9.67
C THR A 105 14.04 6.83 9.22
N VAL A 106 14.02 5.53 9.46
CA VAL A 106 12.85 4.68 9.20
C VAL A 106 11.64 5.19 10.00
N GLU A 107 11.85 5.62 11.25
CA GLU A 107 10.78 6.19 12.10
C GLU A 107 10.15 7.44 11.50
N GLU A 108 10.96 8.45 11.16
CA GLU A 108 10.47 9.71 10.58
C GLU A 108 9.67 9.48 9.29
N PHE A 109 10.11 8.52 8.47
CA PHE A 109 9.37 8.18 7.26
C PHE A 109 8.04 7.50 7.56
N TYR A 110 8.00 6.52 8.46
CA TYR A 110 6.75 5.87 8.86
C TYR A 110 5.75 6.88 9.42
N VAL A 111 6.18 7.74 10.35
CA VAL A 111 5.31 8.75 10.99
C VAL A 111 4.73 9.71 9.94
N SER A 112 5.59 10.29 9.10
CA SER A 112 5.13 11.22 8.05
C SER A 112 4.22 10.55 7.00
N LEU A 113 4.48 9.28 6.65
CA LEU A 113 3.63 8.51 5.75
C LEU A 113 2.24 8.23 6.36
N ILE A 114 2.19 7.86 7.65
CA ILE A 114 0.94 7.59 8.37
C ILE A 114 0.10 8.86 8.47
N GLU A 115 0.71 9.99 8.82
CA GLU A 115 0.04 11.29 8.91
C GLU A 115 -0.52 11.73 7.55
N ALA A 116 0.29 11.65 6.49
CA ALA A 116 -0.14 11.98 5.15
C ALA A 116 -1.34 11.11 4.69
N LEU A 117 -1.36 9.82 5.04
CA LEU A 117 -2.49 8.94 4.76
C LEU A 117 -3.75 9.33 5.53
N LYS A 118 -3.61 9.73 6.80
CA LYS A 118 -4.73 10.22 7.62
C LYS A 118 -5.33 11.49 7.06
N GLN A 119 -4.48 12.46 6.67
CA GLN A 119 -4.91 13.72 6.05
C GLN A 119 -5.64 13.49 4.73
N LYS A 120 -5.21 12.50 3.93
CA LYS A 120 -5.89 12.08 2.69
C LYS A 120 -7.14 11.24 2.93
N GLY A 121 -7.59 11.05 4.18
CA GLY A 121 -8.74 10.23 4.52
C GLY A 121 -8.54 8.71 4.31
N LYS A 122 -7.32 8.25 4.00
CA LYS A 122 -6.99 6.83 3.77
C LYS A 122 -6.73 6.11 5.10
N ILE A 123 -7.72 6.15 6.00
CA ILE A 123 -7.59 5.72 7.39
C ILE A 123 -7.19 4.24 7.51
N GLY A 124 -7.85 3.34 6.77
CA GLY A 124 -7.52 1.91 6.80
C GLY A 124 -6.07 1.61 6.39
N ASN A 125 -5.55 2.31 5.37
CA ASN A 125 -4.15 2.20 4.98
C ASN A 125 -3.23 2.74 6.08
N SER A 126 -3.56 3.87 6.69
CA SER A 126 -2.75 4.45 7.78
C SER A 126 -2.57 3.47 8.95
N TYR A 127 -3.62 2.70 9.30
CA TYR A 127 -3.53 1.66 10.33
C TYR A 127 -2.63 0.50 9.93
N ALA A 128 -2.58 0.14 8.65
CA ALA A 128 -1.67 -0.90 8.18
C ALA A 128 -0.20 -0.50 8.38
N TYR A 129 0.16 0.72 7.97
CA TYR A 129 1.50 1.25 8.20
C TYR A 129 1.80 1.47 9.69
N LEU A 130 0.82 1.91 10.48
CA LEU A 130 0.96 2.03 11.93
C LEU A 130 1.23 0.68 12.61
N ASN A 131 0.51 -0.37 12.22
CA ASN A 131 0.73 -1.72 12.73
C ASN A 131 2.13 -2.24 12.35
N SER A 132 2.54 -2.02 11.11
CA SER A 132 3.90 -2.35 10.65
C SER A 132 4.98 -1.61 11.42
N TYR A 133 4.83 -0.30 11.62
CA TYR A 133 5.71 0.51 12.44
C TYR A 133 5.80 -0.03 13.88
N ASN A 134 4.66 -0.25 14.53
CA ASN A 134 4.64 -0.76 15.91
C ASN A 134 5.28 -2.14 16.03
N THR A 135 5.08 -3.01 15.05
CA THR A 135 5.67 -4.36 15.02
C THR A 135 7.20 -4.27 14.89
N LEU A 136 7.72 -3.42 13.99
CA LEU A 136 9.15 -3.17 13.85
C LEU A 136 9.75 -2.51 15.10
N ARG A 137 9.02 -1.59 15.72
CA ARG A 137 9.43 -0.96 16.98
C ARG A 137 9.54 -2.00 18.10
N ASN A 138 8.60 -2.94 18.17
CA ASN A 138 8.64 -4.05 19.13
C ASN A 138 9.83 -5.00 18.86
N PHE A 139 10.12 -5.30 17.59
CA PHE A 139 11.34 -6.02 17.21
C PHE A 139 12.60 -5.27 17.67
N ASN A 140 12.60 -3.94 17.57
CA ASN A 140 13.63 -3.06 18.11
C ASN A 140 13.51 -2.80 19.63
N LYS A 141 12.94 -3.74 20.39
CA LYS A 141 12.80 -3.68 21.86
C LYS A 141 12.07 -2.41 22.36
N GLY A 142 11.11 -1.91 21.59
CA GLY A 142 10.35 -0.70 21.90
C GLY A 142 11.11 0.62 21.65
N LYS A 143 12.37 0.57 21.24
CA LYS A 143 13.19 1.75 20.95
C LYS A 143 12.83 2.37 19.60
N LYS A 144 13.07 3.68 19.48
CA LYS A 144 12.86 4.41 18.22
C LYS A 144 13.65 3.79 17.08
N LEU A 145 13.08 3.80 15.87
CA LEU A 145 13.73 3.25 14.67
C LEU A 145 14.71 4.27 14.07
N ASN A 146 15.73 4.65 14.86
CA ASN A 146 16.75 5.67 14.53
C ASN A 146 17.84 5.14 13.59
N TYR A 147 17.47 4.30 12.64
CA TYR A 147 18.36 3.78 11.60
C TYR A 147 17.80 4.12 10.22
N THR A 148 18.65 4.09 9.20
CA THR A 148 18.26 4.36 7.81
C THR A 148 17.66 3.11 7.16
N PHE A 149 16.96 3.27 6.04
CA PHE A 149 16.43 2.14 5.28
C PHE A 149 17.51 1.16 4.81
N SER A 150 18.75 1.61 4.59
CA SER A 150 19.87 0.74 4.23
C SER A 150 20.23 -0.29 5.31
N HIS A 151 19.81 -0.08 6.56
CA HIS A 151 19.96 -1.06 7.64
C HIS A 151 19.00 -2.25 7.49
N ILE A 152 17.90 -2.08 6.73
CA ILE A 152 16.93 -3.14 6.46
C ILE A 152 17.42 -3.92 5.24
N ASP A 153 18.40 -4.79 5.45
CA ASP A 153 18.92 -5.71 4.44
C ASP A 153 18.23 -7.09 4.50
N VAL A 154 18.70 -8.04 3.69
CA VAL A 154 18.17 -9.42 3.68
C VAL A 154 18.36 -10.10 5.03
N ALA A 155 19.50 -9.88 5.71
CA ALA A 155 19.79 -10.47 7.01
C ALA A 155 18.86 -9.92 8.10
N PHE A 156 18.55 -8.62 8.07
CA PHE A 156 17.54 -7.99 8.91
C PHE A 156 16.17 -8.64 8.69
N CYS A 157 15.76 -8.82 7.43
CA CYS A 157 14.49 -9.45 7.10
C CYS A 157 14.39 -10.88 7.65
N ARG A 158 15.45 -11.67 7.56
CA ARG A 158 15.49 -13.03 8.15
C ARG A 158 15.37 -13.00 9.67
N LYS A 159 16.16 -12.16 10.35
CA LYS A 159 16.08 -11.99 11.82
C LYS A 159 14.69 -11.51 12.27
N PHE A 160 14.07 -10.61 11.51
CA PHE A 160 12.73 -10.13 11.79
C PHE A 160 11.67 -11.23 11.59
N GLU A 161 11.80 -12.05 10.55
CA GLU A 161 10.96 -13.23 10.33
C GLU A 161 11.08 -14.22 11.49
N ASP A 162 12.29 -14.59 11.89
CA ASP A 162 12.54 -15.55 12.97
C ASP A 162 11.97 -15.04 14.31
N TRP A 163 12.17 -13.75 14.59
CA TRP A 163 11.57 -13.11 15.76
C TRP A 163 10.03 -13.17 15.73
N MET A 164 9.40 -12.86 14.59
CA MET A 164 7.95 -12.94 14.46
C MET A 164 7.44 -14.38 14.67
N ARG A 165 8.16 -15.38 14.15
CA ARG A 165 7.85 -16.80 14.36
C ARG A 165 7.99 -17.21 15.82
N SER A 166 9.04 -16.74 16.52
CA SER A 166 9.22 -16.98 17.96
C SER A 166 8.07 -16.42 18.82
N LYS A 167 7.34 -15.42 18.31
CA LYS A 167 6.13 -14.86 18.93
C LYS A 167 4.84 -15.61 18.56
N GLY A 168 4.94 -16.74 17.86
CA GLY A 168 3.80 -17.57 17.45
C GLY A 168 3.01 -17.02 16.27
N ASN A 169 3.55 -16.05 15.51
CA ASN A 169 2.84 -15.51 14.35
C ASN A 169 2.81 -16.52 13.20
N LYS A 170 1.64 -16.63 12.56
CA LYS A 170 1.43 -17.46 11.37
C LYS A 170 1.87 -16.73 10.11
N ASP A 171 2.18 -17.49 9.06
CA ASP A 171 2.62 -16.98 7.74
C ASP A 171 1.71 -15.90 7.14
N THR A 172 0.41 -15.93 7.42
CA THR A 172 -0.53 -14.88 7.01
C THR A 172 -0.20 -13.53 7.63
N THR A 173 0.15 -13.51 8.91
CA THR A 173 0.59 -12.30 9.63
C THR A 173 1.96 -11.86 9.15
N LEU A 174 2.91 -12.79 8.98
CA LEU A 174 4.24 -12.47 8.44
C LEU A 174 4.12 -11.85 7.04
N SER A 175 3.40 -12.49 6.12
CA SER A 175 3.16 -11.97 4.78
C SER A 175 2.52 -10.57 4.80
N TYR A 176 1.58 -10.30 5.71
CA TYR A 176 1.01 -8.97 5.86
C TYR A 176 2.05 -7.93 6.30
N GLN A 177 2.87 -8.24 7.32
CA GLN A 177 3.90 -7.32 7.81
C GLN A 177 4.98 -7.07 6.76
N PHE A 178 5.48 -8.11 6.11
CA PHE A 178 6.53 -7.98 5.08
C PHE A 178 6.03 -7.30 3.81
N ARG A 179 4.78 -7.51 3.37
CA ARG A 179 4.21 -6.75 2.24
C ARG A 179 4.09 -5.27 2.58
N THR A 180 3.71 -4.95 3.82
CA THR A 180 3.62 -3.56 4.28
C THR A 180 4.99 -2.93 4.36
N LEU A 181 5.99 -3.62 4.93
CA LEU A 181 7.38 -3.16 4.96
C LEU A 181 7.95 -2.96 3.57
N ARG A 182 7.72 -3.89 2.64
CA ARG A 182 8.12 -3.76 1.22
C ARG A 182 7.47 -2.53 0.58
N ALA A 183 6.19 -2.30 0.82
CA ALA A 183 5.49 -1.12 0.33
C ALA A 183 6.09 0.17 0.92
N THR A 184 6.41 0.20 2.21
CA THR A 184 7.11 1.33 2.85
C THR A 184 8.47 1.56 2.20
N PHE A 185 9.26 0.50 2.01
CA PHE A 185 10.59 0.59 1.39
C PHE A 185 10.50 1.14 -0.04
N ASN A 186 9.57 0.64 -0.85
CA ASN A 186 9.34 1.15 -2.21
C ASN A 186 8.95 2.64 -2.20
N LYS A 187 8.12 3.07 -1.24
CA LYS A 187 7.78 4.49 -1.06
C LYS A 187 8.97 5.34 -0.62
N ALA A 188 9.88 4.79 0.18
CA ALA A 188 11.11 5.47 0.55
C ALA A 188 12.05 5.65 -0.66
N ILE A 189 12.09 4.68 -1.57
CA ILE A 189 12.80 4.79 -2.85
C ILE A 189 12.16 5.88 -3.72
N GLU A 190 10.83 5.88 -3.88
CA GLU A 190 10.09 6.92 -4.63
C GLU A 190 10.34 8.32 -4.05
N ALA A 191 10.45 8.43 -2.73
CA ALA A 191 10.74 9.67 -2.02
C ALA A 191 12.24 10.06 -2.01
N LYS A 192 13.11 9.29 -2.69
CA LYS A 192 14.57 9.48 -2.74
C LYS A 192 15.25 9.50 -1.36
N ILE A 193 14.73 8.70 -0.43
CA ILE A 193 15.30 8.52 0.92
C ILE A 193 16.33 7.39 0.94
N VAL A 194 16.16 6.39 0.07
CA VAL A 194 17.07 5.26 -0.08
C VAL A 194 17.21 4.89 -1.55
N ALA A 195 18.41 4.48 -1.95
CA ALA A 195 18.69 4.05 -3.30
C ALA A 195 18.03 2.69 -3.61
N ARG A 196 17.69 2.47 -4.88
CA ARG A 196 16.95 1.27 -5.33
C ARG A 196 17.75 -0.02 -5.18
N ASP A 197 19.07 0.04 -5.33
CA ASP A 197 19.99 -1.08 -5.16
C ASP A 197 20.02 -1.63 -3.72
N LYS A 198 19.61 -0.82 -2.74
CA LYS A 198 19.53 -1.23 -1.33
C LYS A 198 18.24 -1.96 -0.97
N ASN A 199 17.35 -2.22 -1.93
CA ASN A 199 16.07 -2.85 -1.65
C ASN A 199 16.24 -4.35 -1.32
N PRO A 200 16.00 -4.80 -0.08
CA PRO A 200 16.20 -6.21 0.28
C PRO A 200 15.18 -7.13 -0.38
N PHE A 201 14.05 -6.59 -0.86
CA PHE A 201 12.94 -7.36 -1.43
C PHE A 201 13.17 -7.74 -2.90
N THR A 202 14.31 -7.39 -3.48
CA THR A 202 14.79 -7.97 -4.74
C THR A 202 15.20 -9.42 -4.53
N GLU A 203 15.84 -9.73 -3.41
CA GLU A 203 16.34 -11.07 -3.06
C GLU A 203 15.42 -11.78 -2.05
N TYR A 204 14.97 -11.07 -1.01
CA TYR A 204 14.03 -11.61 -0.03
C TYR A 204 12.61 -11.69 -0.63
N LYS A 205 12.32 -12.82 -1.27
CA LYS A 205 11.00 -13.11 -1.85
C LYS A 205 9.99 -13.39 -0.74
N LEU A 206 8.74 -12.95 -0.95
CA LEU A 206 7.63 -13.16 0.00
C LEU A 206 6.77 -14.38 -0.34
N SER A 207 7.10 -15.10 -1.42
CA SER A 207 6.33 -16.23 -1.94
C SER A 207 6.43 -17.48 -1.09
N HIS A 208 7.42 -17.58 -0.19
CA HIS A 208 7.55 -18.71 0.73
C HIS A 208 6.50 -18.71 1.84
N PHE A 209 5.85 -17.58 2.11
CA PHE A 209 4.77 -17.53 3.10
C PHE A 209 3.50 -18.21 2.61
N ASN A 210 3.06 -19.23 3.33
CA ASN A 210 1.79 -19.88 3.07
C ASN A 210 0.62 -19.02 3.57
N THR A 211 -0.08 -18.39 2.63
CA THR A 211 -1.22 -17.50 2.92
C THR A 211 -2.57 -18.11 2.57
N LYS A 212 -2.64 -19.44 2.40
CA LYS A 212 -3.90 -20.14 2.12
C LYS A 212 -4.92 -19.84 3.22
N THR A 213 -6.09 -19.38 2.81
CA THR A 213 -7.17 -19.05 3.75
C THR A 213 -7.85 -20.34 4.22
N VAL A 214 -8.00 -20.50 5.53
CA VAL A 214 -8.72 -21.63 6.12
C VAL A 214 -10.19 -21.57 5.70
N LYS A 215 -10.81 -22.73 5.43
CA LYS A 215 -12.26 -22.80 5.14
C LYS A 215 -13.04 -22.30 6.36
N ARG A 216 -13.92 -21.32 6.14
CA ARG A 216 -14.74 -20.67 7.19
C ARG A 216 -16.24 -20.70 6.87
N ALA A 217 -16.63 -21.29 5.74
CA ALA A 217 -18.04 -21.37 5.35
C ALA A 217 -18.80 -22.29 6.30
N LEU A 218 -20.00 -21.87 6.69
CA LEU A 218 -20.97 -22.71 7.39
C LEU A 218 -21.69 -23.61 6.39
N SER A 219 -22.25 -24.71 6.90
CA SER A 219 -23.16 -25.54 6.12
C SER A 219 -24.48 -24.80 5.87
N LYS A 220 -25.28 -25.28 4.90
CA LYS A 220 -26.58 -24.68 4.60
C LYS A 220 -27.53 -24.81 5.80
N GLU A 221 -27.47 -25.92 6.52
CA GLU A 221 -28.26 -26.18 7.72
C GLU A 221 -27.93 -25.17 8.82
N ASP A 222 -26.64 -24.94 9.10
CA ASP A 222 -26.21 -23.97 10.12
C ASP A 222 -26.56 -22.53 9.74
N ILE A 223 -26.49 -22.18 8.46
CA ILE A 223 -26.98 -20.87 7.98
C ILE A 223 -28.48 -20.72 8.22
N LEU A 224 -29.27 -21.75 7.91
CA LEU A 224 -30.72 -21.71 8.12
C LEU A 224 -31.08 -21.62 9.61
N LYS A 225 -30.33 -22.29 10.50
CA LYS A 225 -30.51 -22.11 11.96
C LYS A 225 -30.37 -20.64 12.36
N ILE A 226 -29.34 -19.95 11.88
CA ILE A 226 -29.14 -18.52 12.17
C ILE A 226 -30.29 -17.71 11.58
N ILE A 227 -30.59 -17.88 10.29
CA ILE A 227 -31.59 -17.08 9.56
C ILE A 227 -33.01 -17.24 10.12
N ASN A 228 -33.36 -18.44 10.61
CA ASN A 228 -34.71 -18.76 11.08
C ASN A 228 -34.86 -18.60 12.60
N ALA A 229 -33.78 -18.35 13.33
CA ALA A 229 -33.86 -18.07 14.76
C ALA A 229 -34.72 -16.81 15.03
N ASN A 230 -35.63 -16.92 15.99
CA ASN A 230 -36.43 -15.79 16.44
C ASN A 230 -35.64 -14.96 17.47
N CYS A 231 -35.28 -13.74 17.10
CA CYS A 231 -34.56 -12.82 17.97
C CYS A 231 -35.43 -11.63 18.47
N THR A 232 -36.75 -11.61 18.23
CA THR A 232 -37.57 -10.42 18.52
C THR A 232 -37.58 -10.01 19.99
N THR A 233 -37.48 -10.98 20.91
CA THR A 233 -37.44 -10.76 22.37
C THR A 233 -36.02 -10.63 22.92
N GLN A 234 -35.00 -10.72 22.07
CA GLN A 234 -33.60 -10.67 22.48
C GLN A 234 -33.09 -9.22 22.56
N SER A 235 -31.88 -9.03 23.09
CA SER A 235 -31.25 -7.71 23.18
C SER A 235 -31.16 -7.01 21.80
N GLU A 236 -31.15 -5.68 21.78
CA GLU A 236 -30.99 -4.91 20.54
C GLU A 236 -29.72 -5.29 19.78
N LEU A 237 -28.62 -5.59 20.51
CA LEU A 237 -27.37 -6.05 19.93
C LEU A 237 -27.52 -7.41 19.25
N ARG A 238 -28.22 -8.37 19.90
CA ARG A 238 -28.50 -9.69 19.31
C ARG A 238 -29.33 -9.57 18.04
N GLN A 239 -30.39 -8.75 18.09
CA GLN A 239 -31.24 -8.48 16.94
C GLN A 239 -30.45 -7.85 15.79
N LEU A 240 -29.61 -6.86 16.09
CA LEU A 240 -28.75 -6.23 15.09
C LEU A 240 -27.74 -7.23 14.51
N ALA A 241 -27.09 -8.04 15.34
CA ALA A 241 -26.14 -9.05 14.88
C ALA A 241 -26.78 -10.07 13.93
N HIS A 242 -27.95 -10.60 14.30
CA HIS A 242 -28.75 -11.51 13.48
C HIS A 242 -29.17 -10.87 12.16
N ASN A 243 -29.71 -9.65 12.20
CA ASN A 243 -30.15 -8.92 11.01
C ASN A 243 -29.00 -8.61 10.06
N LEU A 244 -27.87 -8.11 10.57
CA LEU A 244 -26.70 -7.76 9.74
C LEU A 244 -26.05 -9.00 9.13
N PHE A 245 -25.98 -10.12 9.86
CA PHE A 245 -25.46 -11.37 9.33
C PHE A 245 -26.38 -11.93 8.24
N THR A 246 -27.69 -11.97 8.50
CA THR A 246 -28.70 -12.45 7.53
C THR A 246 -28.70 -11.58 6.28
N PHE A 247 -28.72 -10.25 6.45
CA PHE A 247 -28.64 -9.31 5.34
C PHE A 247 -27.35 -9.49 4.54
N SER A 248 -26.20 -9.63 5.21
CA SER A 248 -24.92 -9.90 4.55
C SER A 248 -24.99 -11.15 3.68
N TYR A 249 -25.49 -12.26 4.23
CA TYR A 249 -25.62 -13.53 3.52
C TYR A 249 -26.55 -13.42 2.30
N LEU A 250 -27.73 -12.82 2.46
CA LEU A 250 -28.73 -12.68 1.38
C LEU A 250 -28.29 -11.71 0.28
N CYS A 251 -27.48 -10.70 0.62
CA CYS A 251 -27.04 -9.66 -0.32
C CYS A 251 -25.60 -9.88 -0.80
N GLY A 252 -25.32 -11.07 -1.35
CA GLY A 252 -24.04 -11.32 -2.03
C GLY A 252 -22.83 -11.40 -1.10
N GLY A 253 -23.02 -11.70 0.19
CA GLY A 253 -21.93 -11.67 1.16
C GLY A 253 -21.33 -10.27 1.33
N ILE A 254 -22.15 -9.23 1.26
CA ILE A 254 -21.72 -7.83 1.38
C ILE A 254 -20.90 -7.62 2.66
N SER A 255 -19.81 -6.86 2.55
CA SER A 255 -18.88 -6.66 3.68
C SER A 255 -19.47 -5.72 4.72
N PHE A 256 -19.10 -5.90 5.99
CA PHE A 256 -19.60 -5.07 7.09
C PHE A 256 -19.35 -3.56 6.86
N VAL A 257 -18.20 -3.20 6.27
CA VAL A 257 -17.89 -1.80 5.95
C VAL A 257 -18.82 -1.26 4.87
N ASP A 258 -19.15 -2.06 3.86
CA ASP A 258 -20.09 -1.65 2.83
C ASP A 258 -21.51 -1.51 3.42
N ILE A 259 -21.98 -2.49 4.20
CA ILE A 259 -23.26 -2.43 4.95
C ILE A 259 -23.37 -1.15 5.78
N ALA A 260 -22.30 -0.82 6.52
CA ALA A 260 -22.28 0.35 7.39
C ALA A 260 -22.46 1.68 6.66
N ASN A 261 -22.13 1.73 5.36
CA ASN A 261 -22.22 2.93 4.54
C ASN A 261 -23.43 2.93 3.60
N LEU A 262 -24.28 1.90 3.62
CA LEU A 262 -25.52 1.90 2.84
C LEU A 262 -26.49 2.97 3.33
N THR A 263 -27.14 3.61 2.37
CA THR A 263 -28.18 4.63 2.57
C THR A 263 -29.45 4.23 1.80
N PRO A 264 -30.61 4.84 2.07
CA PRO A 264 -31.82 4.59 1.29
C PRO A 264 -31.65 4.77 -0.22
N LYS A 265 -30.74 5.66 -0.65
CA LYS A 265 -30.42 5.89 -2.08
C LYS A 265 -29.79 4.67 -2.77
N ASN A 266 -29.31 3.69 -2.01
CA ASN A 266 -28.76 2.46 -2.55
C ASN A 266 -29.85 1.44 -2.92
N ILE A 267 -31.12 1.71 -2.60
CA ILE A 267 -32.24 0.85 -2.96
C ILE A 267 -33.00 1.50 -4.10
N ILE A 268 -33.00 0.86 -5.28
CA ILE A 268 -33.64 1.35 -6.50
C ILE A 268 -34.42 0.19 -7.10
N ASP A 269 -35.74 0.34 -7.26
CA ASP A 269 -36.64 -0.66 -7.85
C ASP A 269 -36.49 -2.07 -7.26
N GLY A 270 -36.42 -2.15 -5.91
CA GLY A 270 -36.23 -3.42 -5.20
C GLY A 270 -34.82 -4.00 -5.28
N ARG A 271 -33.85 -3.25 -5.79
CA ARG A 271 -32.46 -3.71 -5.98
C ARG A 271 -31.50 -2.94 -5.08
N LEU A 272 -30.52 -3.65 -4.54
CA LEU A 272 -29.38 -3.09 -3.83
C LEU A 272 -28.28 -2.74 -4.85
N ILE A 273 -28.01 -1.44 -5.00
CA ILE A 273 -26.99 -0.89 -5.90
C ILE A 273 -25.97 -0.07 -5.11
N TYR A 274 -24.70 -0.48 -5.15
CA TYR A 274 -23.62 0.24 -4.50
C TYR A 274 -22.25 -0.07 -5.12
N GLN A 275 -21.28 0.81 -4.85
CA GLN A 275 -19.89 0.57 -5.21
C GLN A 275 -19.10 0.12 -3.98
N ARG A 276 -18.36 -1.00 -4.11
CA ARG A 276 -17.57 -1.55 -3.01
C ARG A 276 -16.47 -0.59 -2.57
N GLN A 277 -16.36 -0.38 -1.26
CA GLN A 277 -15.35 0.53 -0.68
C GLN A 277 -13.92 0.08 -0.94
N LYS A 278 -13.66 -1.24 -0.94
CA LYS A 278 -12.29 -1.79 -1.01
C LYS A 278 -11.76 -1.97 -2.43
N THR A 279 -12.61 -2.39 -3.36
CA THR A 279 -12.21 -2.81 -4.71
C THR A 279 -12.88 -2.01 -5.81
N HIS A 280 -13.76 -1.06 -5.47
CA HIS A 280 -14.50 -0.21 -6.40
C HIS A 280 -15.38 -0.95 -7.42
N GLY A 281 -15.60 -2.26 -7.25
CA GLY A 281 -16.54 -3.03 -8.06
C GLY A 281 -17.98 -2.57 -7.82
N SER A 282 -18.75 -2.45 -8.90
CA SER A 282 -20.18 -2.16 -8.83
C SER A 282 -20.94 -3.44 -8.43
N ILE A 283 -21.92 -3.29 -7.56
CA ILE A 283 -22.84 -4.35 -7.17
C ILE A 283 -24.25 -3.91 -7.54
N ASN A 284 -25.00 -4.84 -8.12
CA ASN A 284 -26.39 -4.66 -8.47
C ASN A 284 -27.15 -5.98 -8.23
N LEU A 285 -27.83 -6.11 -7.09
CA LEU A 285 -28.49 -7.34 -6.67
C LEU A 285 -29.97 -7.12 -6.40
N MET A 286 -30.82 -8.05 -6.83
CA MET A 286 -32.23 -8.05 -6.43
C MET A 286 -32.34 -8.37 -4.93
N LEU A 287 -33.13 -7.60 -4.19
CA LEU A 287 -33.42 -7.90 -2.79
C LEU A 287 -34.47 -9.02 -2.72
N SER A 288 -34.27 -9.93 -1.77
CA SER A 288 -35.35 -10.84 -1.37
C SER A 288 -36.28 -10.13 -0.38
N ASP A 289 -37.51 -10.61 -0.26
CA ASP A 289 -38.50 -10.09 0.69
C ASP A 289 -37.94 -10.04 2.12
N LYS A 290 -37.20 -11.08 2.52
CA LYS A 290 -36.57 -11.14 3.85
C LYS A 290 -35.48 -10.07 4.03
N ALA A 291 -34.70 -9.78 2.99
CA ALA A 291 -33.71 -8.69 3.05
C ALA A 291 -34.40 -7.32 3.12
N GLN A 292 -35.51 -7.14 2.39
CA GLN A 292 -36.32 -5.93 2.43
C GLN A 292 -36.97 -5.72 3.82
N GLN A 293 -37.57 -6.76 4.39
CA GLN A 293 -38.12 -6.73 5.76
C GLN A 293 -37.07 -6.33 6.82
N ILE A 294 -35.83 -6.80 6.66
CA ILE A 294 -34.73 -6.39 7.54
C ILE A 294 -34.42 -4.90 7.39
N ILE A 295 -34.44 -4.35 6.17
CA ILE A 295 -34.26 -2.92 5.92
C ILE A 295 -35.41 -2.13 6.57
N ASP A 296 -36.65 -2.54 6.32
CA ASP A 296 -37.86 -1.83 6.76
C ASP A 296 -37.96 -1.74 8.29
N LYS A 297 -37.48 -2.76 9.00
CA LYS A 297 -37.36 -2.74 10.47
C LYS A 297 -36.58 -1.54 11.01
N TYR A 298 -35.67 -0.97 10.22
CA TYR A 298 -34.86 0.19 10.60
C TYR A 298 -35.32 1.52 9.96
N ALA A 299 -36.53 1.58 9.38
CA ALA A 299 -37.03 2.77 8.67
C ALA A 299 -36.99 4.06 9.52
N ASP A 300 -37.33 3.99 10.80
CA ASP A 300 -37.29 5.18 11.67
C ASP A 300 -35.86 5.65 11.96
N TYR A 301 -34.91 4.71 12.06
CA TYR A 301 -33.50 5.05 12.17
C TYR A 301 -32.99 5.73 10.89
N GLN A 302 -33.41 5.25 9.72
CA GLN A 302 -33.01 5.79 8.42
C GLN A 302 -33.38 7.27 8.29
N LYS A 303 -34.59 7.65 8.72
CA LYS A 303 -35.06 9.05 8.72
C LYS A 303 -34.17 9.97 9.56
N GLN A 304 -33.63 9.48 10.68
CA GLN A 304 -32.84 10.28 11.61
C GLN A 304 -31.35 10.32 11.25
N ALA A 305 -30.81 9.20 10.77
CA ALA A 305 -29.38 8.94 10.69
C ALA A 305 -28.79 8.93 9.28
N THR A 306 -29.64 8.89 8.24
CA THR A 306 -29.27 8.81 6.80
C THR A 306 -28.78 7.44 6.32
N TYR A 307 -28.43 6.51 7.22
CA TYR A 307 -27.93 5.17 6.88
C TYR A 307 -29.00 4.10 7.06
N LEU A 308 -28.91 2.98 6.31
CA LEU A 308 -29.85 1.86 6.39
C LEU A 308 -29.88 1.18 7.76
N PHE A 309 -28.71 1.07 8.41
CA PHE A 309 -28.55 0.31 9.65
C PHE A 309 -27.95 1.17 10.77
N PRO A 310 -28.23 0.84 12.05
CA PRO A 310 -27.77 1.58 13.23
C PRO A 310 -26.28 1.42 13.57
N ILE A 311 -25.43 1.53 12.55
CA ILE A 311 -23.97 1.46 12.66
C ILE A 311 -23.39 2.87 12.64
N LEU A 312 -23.74 3.67 11.63
CA LEU A 312 -23.32 5.05 11.42
C LEU A 312 -24.49 6.02 11.54
N HIS A 313 -24.17 7.29 11.78
CA HIS A 313 -25.14 8.37 11.99
C HIS A 313 -24.59 9.66 11.40
N GLY A 314 -25.30 10.26 10.45
CA GLY A 314 -24.84 11.41 9.64
C GLY A 314 -24.37 12.59 10.48
N LYS A 315 -25.07 12.90 11.58
CA LYS A 315 -24.72 14.02 12.48
C LYS A 315 -23.61 13.75 13.51
N ARG A 316 -23.23 12.47 13.75
CA ARG A 316 -22.24 12.08 14.78
C ARG A 316 -20.93 11.60 14.17
N HIS A 317 -21.01 10.95 13.01
CA HIS A 317 -19.88 10.31 12.35
C HIS A 317 -19.56 11.07 11.07
N ILE A 318 -18.93 12.23 11.23
CA ILE A 318 -18.69 13.20 10.15
C ILE A 318 -17.36 12.90 9.46
N THR A 319 -16.29 12.77 10.24
CA THR A 319 -14.94 12.59 9.70
C THR A 319 -14.68 11.13 9.28
N PRO A 320 -13.78 10.87 8.32
CA PRO A 320 -13.37 9.51 7.96
C PRO A 320 -12.86 8.70 9.15
N MET A 321 -12.15 9.36 10.09
CA MET A 321 -11.66 8.73 11.31
C MET A 321 -12.79 8.31 12.24
N GLN A 322 -13.77 9.19 12.48
CA GLN A 322 -14.96 8.88 13.30
C GLN A 322 -15.74 7.70 12.71
N LYS A 323 -16.00 7.71 11.40
CA LYS A 323 -16.68 6.61 10.71
C LYS A 323 -15.90 5.31 10.86
N ASN A 324 -14.60 5.31 10.57
CA ASN A 324 -13.77 4.11 10.67
C ASN A 324 -13.76 3.54 12.10
N ASN A 325 -13.53 4.39 13.10
CA ASN A 325 -13.51 3.96 14.51
C ASN A 325 -14.86 3.38 14.95
N ARG A 326 -15.97 4.00 14.53
CA ARG A 326 -17.31 3.49 14.81
C ARG A 326 -17.55 2.14 14.14
N VAL A 327 -17.26 2.01 12.85
CA VAL A 327 -17.43 0.76 12.10
C VAL A 327 -16.59 -0.36 12.73
N HIS A 328 -15.35 -0.09 13.11
CA HIS A 328 -14.51 -1.06 13.82
C HIS A 328 -15.10 -1.47 15.16
N LYS A 329 -15.55 -0.51 15.98
CA LYS A 329 -16.16 -0.78 17.29
C LYS A 329 -17.41 -1.65 17.17
N VAL A 330 -18.34 -1.27 16.29
CA VAL A 330 -19.59 -2.01 16.11
C VAL A 330 -19.33 -3.38 15.49
N CYS A 331 -18.45 -3.49 14.49
CA CYS A 331 -18.06 -4.78 13.92
C CYS A 331 -17.51 -5.74 14.99
N HIS A 332 -16.68 -5.24 15.91
CA HIS A 332 -16.18 -6.04 17.02
C HIS A 332 -17.33 -6.52 17.92
N GLN A 333 -18.24 -5.62 18.34
CA GLN A 333 -19.39 -5.98 19.17
C GLN A 333 -20.29 -7.02 18.48
N ILE A 334 -20.60 -6.83 17.20
CA ILE A 334 -21.41 -7.76 16.42
C ILE A 334 -20.71 -9.12 16.29
N ASN A 335 -19.40 -9.16 16.04
CA ASN A 335 -18.68 -10.43 15.97
C ASN A 335 -18.62 -11.15 17.32
N GLN A 336 -18.54 -10.43 18.45
CA GLN A 336 -18.64 -11.08 19.77
C GLN A 336 -20.04 -11.66 19.99
N GLU A 337 -21.08 -10.90 19.64
CA GLU A 337 -22.46 -11.35 19.77
C GLU A 337 -22.75 -12.57 18.88
N LEU A 338 -22.27 -12.57 17.64
CA LEU A 338 -22.40 -13.71 16.72
C LEU A 338 -21.73 -14.98 17.26
N LYS A 339 -20.62 -14.86 18.00
CA LYS A 339 -19.97 -16.01 18.64
C LYS A 339 -20.82 -16.60 19.76
N VAL A 340 -21.42 -15.75 20.58
CA VAL A 340 -22.33 -16.19 21.66
C VAL A 340 -23.56 -16.85 21.03
N PHE A 341 -24.13 -16.19 20.03
CA PHE A 341 -25.31 -16.69 19.32
C PHE A 341 -25.09 -18.04 18.63
N ALA A 342 -23.94 -18.20 17.95
CA ALA A 342 -23.60 -19.47 17.32
C ALA A 342 -23.52 -20.61 18.33
N LYS A 343 -22.97 -20.36 19.54
CA LYS A 343 -22.90 -21.38 20.60
C LYS A 343 -24.30 -21.79 21.08
N GLU A 344 -25.20 -20.83 21.28
CA GLU A 344 -26.59 -21.11 21.68
C GLU A 344 -27.35 -21.93 20.62
N LEU A 345 -27.04 -21.73 19.33
CA LEU A 345 -27.58 -22.51 18.22
C LEU A 345 -26.85 -23.84 17.97
N ASN A 346 -25.91 -24.23 18.85
CA ASN A 346 -25.07 -25.42 18.73
C ASN A 346 -24.27 -25.48 17.42
N ILE A 347 -23.83 -24.34 16.90
CA ILE A 347 -22.97 -24.23 15.72
C ILE A 347 -21.51 -24.30 16.19
N LYS A 348 -20.81 -25.36 15.77
CA LYS A 348 -19.42 -25.63 16.20
C LYS A 348 -18.41 -24.63 15.61
N ALA A 349 -18.68 -24.10 14.42
CA ALA A 349 -17.78 -23.19 13.73
C ALA A 349 -17.81 -21.78 14.35
N GLU A 350 -16.68 -21.07 14.28
CA GLU A 350 -16.61 -19.68 14.71
C GLU A 350 -17.36 -18.77 13.73
N VAL A 351 -18.48 -18.18 14.16
CA VAL A 351 -19.29 -17.28 13.34
C VAL A 351 -18.85 -15.83 13.51
N THR A 352 -18.59 -15.17 12.37
CA THR A 352 -18.31 -13.73 12.29
C THR A 352 -19.04 -13.15 11.09
N THR A 353 -19.13 -11.83 11.01
CA THR A 353 -19.69 -11.11 9.85
C THR A 353 -19.07 -11.53 8.51
N TYR A 354 -17.79 -11.91 8.48
CA TYR A 354 -17.11 -12.35 7.26
C TYR A 354 -17.46 -13.78 6.85
N VAL A 355 -17.95 -14.59 7.79
CA VAL A 355 -18.38 -15.97 7.52
C VAL A 355 -19.59 -15.98 6.60
N ALA A 356 -20.51 -15.02 6.72
CA ALA A 356 -21.67 -14.87 5.82
C ALA A 356 -21.24 -14.85 4.34
N ARG A 357 -20.17 -14.12 4.02
CA ARG A 357 -19.62 -14.03 2.65
C ARG A 357 -19.04 -15.36 2.16
N HIS A 358 -18.30 -16.06 3.01
CA HIS A 358 -17.75 -17.37 2.68
C HIS A 358 -18.85 -18.41 2.48
N SER A 359 -19.87 -18.41 3.36
CA SER A 359 -21.01 -19.30 3.26
C SER A 359 -21.83 -19.03 2.00
N PHE A 360 -22.13 -17.77 1.68
CA PHE A 360 -22.82 -17.39 0.44
C PHE A 360 -22.11 -17.96 -0.80
N ALA A 361 -20.82 -17.67 -0.95
CA ALA A 361 -20.06 -18.12 -2.12
C ALA A 361 -19.99 -19.66 -2.19
N THR A 362 -19.73 -20.31 -1.06
CA THR A 362 -19.59 -21.77 -1.00
C THR A 362 -20.90 -22.47 -1.29
N ILE A 363 -22.01 -21.99 -0.73
CA ILE A 363 -23.34 -22.59 -0.92
C ILE A 363 -23.78 -22.43 -2.38
N LEU A 364 -23.63 -21.25 -2.99
CA LEU A 364 -23.96 -21.08 -4.41
C LEU A 364 -23.14 -21.99 -5.32
N LYS A 365 -21.84 -22.13 -5.03
CA LYS A 365 -21.00 -23.08 -5.78
C LYS A 365 -21.51 -24.51 -5.62
N LYS A 366 -21.83 -24.93 -4.39
CA LYS A 366 -22.37 -26.26 -4.11
C LYS A 366 -23.72 -26.49 -4.80
N SER A 367 -24.49 -25.44 -5.03
CA SER A 367 -25.73 -25.48 -5.82
C SER A 367 -25.51 -25.42 -7.34
N GLY A 368 -24.27 -25.53 -7.82
CA GLY A 368 -23.96 -25.59 -9.25
C GLY A 368 -23.91 -24.23 -9.95
N VAL A 369 -23.99 -23.11 -9.23
CA VAL A 369 -23.97 -21.77 -9.84
C VAL A 369 -22.58 -21.49 -10.44
N ASN A 370 -22.58 -20.92 -11.65
CA ASN A 370 -21.36 -20.55 -12.36
C ASN A 370 -20.48 -19.59 -11.53
N ILE A 371 -19.18 -19.87 -11.49
CA ILE A 371 -18.21 -19.10 -10.70
C ILE A 371 -18.14 -17.62 -11.12
N GLY A 372 -18.36 -17.31 -12.40
CA GLY A 372 -18.45 -15.95 -12.92
C GLY A 372 -19.60 -15.17 -12.28
N ILE A 373 -20.79 -15.77 -12.20
CA ILE A 373 -21.96 -15.20 -11.53
C ILE A 373 -21.67 -14.97 -10.04
N ILE A 374 -21.06 -15.96 -9.38
CA ILE A 374 -20.64 -15.82 -7.97
C ILE A 374 -19.63 -14.68 -7.81
N SER A 375 -18.68 -14.56 -8.75
CA SER A 375 -17.65 -13.52 -8.75
C SER A 375 -18.24 -12.12 -8.90
N GLU A 376 -19.23 -11.98 -9.79
CA GLU A 376 -19.97 -10.74 -10.01
C GLU A 376 -20.80 -10.35 -8.79
N ALA A 377 -21.55 -11.30 -8.21
CA ALA A 377 -22.33 -11.08 -7.00
C ALA A 377 -21.46 -10.68 -5.79
N LEU A 378 -20.22 -11.17 -5.73
CA LEU A 378 -19.23 -10.78 -4.73
C LEU A 378 -18.55 -9.42 -5.06
N GLY A 379 -18.67 -8.91 -6.29
CA GLY A 379 -17.98 -7.72 -6.76
C GLY A 379 -16.47 -7.89 -6.82
N HIS A 380 -16.01 -9.05 -7.29
CA HIS A 380 -14.62 -9.33 -7.59
C HIS A 380 -14.32 -9.01 -9.05
N GLN A 381 -13.25 -8.24 -9.31
CA GLN A 381 -12.81 -7.90 -10.66
C GLN A 381 -12.06 -9.05 -11.36
N ASP A 382 -11.51 -9.99 -10.59
CA ASP A 382 -10.78 -11.16 -11.09
C ASP A 382 -11.38 -12.43 -10.50
N ILE A 383 -11.78 -13.36 -11.37
CA ILE A 383 -12.32 -14.69 -11.04
C ILE A 383 -11.34 -15.47 -10.16
N LYS A 384 -10.01 -15.30 -10.32
CA LYS A 384 -9.01 -15.93 -9.44
C LYS A 384 -9.24 -15.59 -7.98
N THR A 385 -9.72 -14.39 -7.68
CA THR A 385 -10.07 -13.99 -6.32
C THR A 385 -11.18 -14.88 -5.78
N THR A 386 -12.22 -15.13 -6.58
CA THR A 386 -13.35 -16.00 -6.25
C THR A 386 -12.92 -17.46 -6.09
N GLN A 387 -12.00 -17.96 -6.92
CA GLN A 387 -11.44 -19.31 -6.78
C GLN A 387 -10.76 -19.56 -5.42
N ILE A 388 -10.17 -18.54 -4.80
CA ILE A 388 -9.58 -18.68 -3.45
C ILE A 388 -10.66 -18.95 -2.38
N TYR A 389 -11.86 -18.39 -2.55
CA TYR A 389 -12.99 -18.62 -1.62
C TYR A 389 -13.64 -19.99 -1.81
N LEU A 390 -13.50 -20.54 -3.01
CA LEU A 390 -14.21 -21.69 -3.49
C LEU A 390 -13.25 -22.88 -3.56
N SER A 391 -13.26 -23.74 -2.53
CA SER A 391 -12.43 -24.95 -2.53
C SER A 391 -12.70 -25.84 -3.75
N ARG A 392 -11.84 -26.84 -3.99
CA ARG A 392 -12.16 -27.94 -4.91
C ARG A 392 -13.58 -28.46 -4.65
N PHE A 393 -14.28 -28.86 -5.71
CA PHE A 393 -15.55 -29.56 -5.60
C PHE A 393 -15.38 -30.72 -4.63
N ASP A 394 -16.36 -30.95 -3.77
CA ASP A 394 -16.38 -32.18 -2.98
C ASP A 394 -16.50 -33.36 -3.97
N ASN A 395 -15.84 -34.49 -3.70
CA ASN A 395 -15.77 -35.62 -4.63
C ASN A 395 -17.16 -36.04 -5.12
N GLU A 396 -18.16 -36.00 -4.25
CA GLU A 396 -19.57 -36.27 -4.59
C GLU A 396 -20.09 -35.44 -5.76
N GLN A 397 -19.73 -34.15 -5.86
CA GLN A 397 -20.17 -33.30 -6.97
C GLN A 397 -19.44 -33.62 -8.27
N VAL A 398 -18.19 -34.07 -8.17
CA VAL A 398 -17.43 -34.54 -9.33
C VAL A 398 -18.07 -35.83 -9.83
N ASP A 399 -18.38 -36.75 -8.93
CA ASP A 399 -19.00 -38.03 -9.25
C ASP A 399 -20.40 -37.85 -9.85
N GLU A 400 -21.21 -36.93 -9.31
CA GLU A 400 -22.53 -36.59 -9.86
C GLU A 400 -22.43 -35.93 -11.24
N ALA A 401 -21.46 -35.03 -11.45
CA ALA A 401 -21.23 -34.46 -12.77
C ALA A 401 -20.81 -35.53 -13.80
N MET A 402 -19.99 -36.51 -13.39
CA MET A 402 -19.57 -37.62 -14.24
C MET A 402 -20.72 -38.56 -14.60
N LYS A 403 -21.76 -38.69 -13.75
CA LYS A 403 -22.98 -39.46 -14.08
C LYS A 403 -23.75 -38.89 -15.27
N ASN A 404 -23.60 -37.62 -15.60
CA ASN A 404 -24.26 -36.99 -16.75
C ASN A 404 -23.54 -37.24 -18.09
N LEU A 405 -22.46 -38.02 -18.10
CA LEU A 405 -21.72 -38.37 -19.32
C LEU A 405 -22.28 -39.60 -20.05
N LEU A 406 -23.23 -40.29 -19.42
CA LEU A 406 -23.99 -41.44 -19.94
C LEU A 406 -25.48 -41.11 -19.81
#